data_AF-A0A7X3MHA0-F1
#
_entry.id   AF-A0A7X3MHA0-F1
#
_cell.length_a   1.000
_cell.length_b   1.000
_cell.length_c   1.000
_cell.angle_alpha   90.00
_cell.angle_beta   90.00
_cell.angle_gamma   90.00
#
_symmetry.space_group_name_H-M   'P 1'
#
loop_
_entity.id
_entity.type
_entity.pdbx_description
1 polymer ?
#
loop_
_entity_poly.entity_id
_entity_poly.type
_entity_poly.pdbx_seq_one_letter_code
_entity_poly.pdbx_strand_id
1 'polypeptide(L)' 'METLSQVVQKYLEANGIEDRFFADFIGCGRTKCSLWFKGKKRLTPEQLRKTHEFLAGKHLKSLDEIMK' A
#
# COMPACT_ATOMS: atom_id res chain seq x y z
N MET A 1 12.09 -11.97 3.20
CA MET A 1 11.53 -11.17 2.09
C MET A 1 10.19 -10.62 2.54
N GLU A 2 10.07 -9.30 2.62
CA GLU A 2 8.79 -8.66 2.94
C GLU A 2 7.89 -8.69 1.71
N THR A 3 6.60 -8.96 1.89
CA THR A 3 5.62 -8.89 0.79
C THR A 3 5.26 -7.43 0.54
N LEU A 4 4.88 -7.09 -0.70
CA LEU A 4 4.43 -5.73 -1.05
C LEU A 4 3.34 -5.21 -0.11
N SER A 5 2.44 -6.09 0.36
CA SER A 5 1.41 -5.75 1.34
C SER A 5 2.00 -5.28 2.68
N GLN A 6 3.05 -5.92 3.17
CA GLN A 6 3.73 -5.52 4.42
C GLN A 6 4.49 -4.20 4.23
N VAL A 7 5.13 -4.03 3.08
CA VAL A 7 5.83 -2.78 2.72
C VAL A 7 4.84 -1.62 2.69
N VAL A 8 3.69 -1.79 2.05
CA VAL A 8 2.62 -0.78 2.04
C VAL A 8 2.12 -0.51 3.45
N GLN A 9 1.88 -1.53 4.27
CA GLN A 9 1.38 -1.34 5.62
C GLN A 9 2.33 -0.49 6.47
N LYS A 10 3.64 -0.81 6.44
CA LYS A 10 4.67 0.01 7.08
C LYS A 10 4.73 1.43 6.52
N TYR A 11 4.59 1.58 5.21
CA TYR A 11 4.55 2.89 4.57
C TYR A 11 3.37 3.74 5.06
N LEU A 12 2.19 3.14 5.15
CA LEU A 12 0.99 3.81 5.64
C LEU A 12 1.15 4.22 7.10
N GLU A 13 1.63 3.31 7.95
CA GLU A 13 1.87 3.61 9.38
C GLU A 13 2.91 4.72 9.57
N ALA A 14 4.05 4.65 8.88
CA ALA A 14 5.13 5.63 9.01
C ALA A 14 4.77 7.03 8.50
N ASN A 15 3.81 7.13 7.58
CA ASN A 15 3.28 8.38 7.04
C ASN A 15 1.95 8.80 7.67
N GLY A 16 1.40 8.03 8.62
CA GLY A 16 0.11 8.33 9.25
C GLY A 16 -1.09 8.28 8.30
N ILE A 17 -1.01 7.45 7.26
CA ILE A 17 -2.05 7.34 6.23
C ILE A 17 -3.02 6.24 6.61
N GLU A 18 -4.31 6.55 6.56
CA GLU A 18 -5.35 5.53 6.78
C GLU A 18 -5.43 4.52 5.64
N ASP A 19 -5.60 3.24 5.97
CA ASP A 19 -5.85 2.16 5.01
C ASP A 19 -7.03 2.46 4.08
N ARG A 20 -8.04 3.21 4.56
CA ARG A 20 -9.19 3.64 3.74
C ARG A 20 -8.73 4.52 2.58
N PHE A 21 -7.84 5.48 2.86
CA PHE A 21 -7.37 6.43 1.86
C PHE A 21 -6.58 5.70 0.77
N PHE A 22 -5.69 4.80 1.18
CA PHE A 22 -4.97 3.94 0.26
C PHE A 22 -5.91 3.07 -0.60
N ALA A 23 -6.86 2.39 0.04
CA ALA A 23 -7.83 1.52 -0.63
C ALA A 23 -8.65 2.28 -1.68
N ASP A 24 -9.05 3.51 -1.37
CA ASP A 24 -9.77 4.42 -2.27
C ASP A 24 -8.88 4.85 -3.45
N PHE A 25 -7.65 5.29 -3.16
CA PHE A 25 -6.67 5.71 -4.16
C PHE A 25 -6.39 4.63 -5.20
N ILE A 26 -6.11 3.40 -4.74
CA ILE A 26 -5.84 2.28 -5.66
C ILE A 26 -7.12 1.70 -6.27
N GLY A 27 -8.31 2.09 -5.82
CA GLY A 27 -9.59 1.53 -6.27
C GLY A 27 -9.76 0.07 -5.85
N CYS A 28 -9.12 -0.34 -4.76
CA CYS A 28 -9.25 -1.66 -4.17
C CYS A 28 -10.17 -1.52 -2.97
N GLY A 29 -11.49 -1.58 -3.20
CA GLY A 29 -12.48 -1.39 -2.14
C GLY A 29 -12.11 -2.11 -0.83
N ARG A 30 -12.46 -1.49 0.31
CA ARG A 30 -12.00 -1.86 1.67
C ARG A 30 -11.83 -3.36 1.93
N THR A 31 -12.85 -4.16 1.66
CA THR A 31 -12.82 -5.61 1.92
C THR A 31 -11.72 -6.32 1.15
N LYS A 32 -11.49 -5.94 -0.10
CA LYS A 32 -10.42 -6.51 -0.94
C LYS A 32 -9.05 -6.06 -0.43
N CYS A 33 -8.91 -4.80 -0.02
CA CYS A 33 -7.65 -4.28 0.53
C CYS A 33 -7.29 -4.98 1.85
N SER A 34 -8.23 -5.13 2.77
CA SER A 34 -8.00 -5.88 4.03
C SER A 34 -7.63 -7.34 3.77
N LEU A 35 -8.25 -8.01 2.79
CA LEU A 35 -7.88 -9.37 2.42
C LEU A 35 -6.50 -9.45 1.75
N TRP A 36 -6.09 -8.40 1.04
CA TRP A 36 -4.75 -8.31 0.45
C TRP A 36 -3.67 -8.11 1.51
N PHE A 37 -3.90 -7.24 2.51
CA PHE A 37 -3.01 -7.10 3.66
C PHE A 37 -2.84 -8.42 4.43
N LYS A 38 -3.91 -9.22 4.54
CA LYS A 38 -3.87 -10.57 5.14
C LYS A 38 -3.30 -11.67 4.23
N GLY A 39 -2.84 -11.33 3.01
CA GLY A 39 -2.33 -12.30 2.03
C GLY A 39 -3.37 -13.26 1.44
N LYS A 40 -4.67 -13.00 1.66
CA LYS A 40 -5.79 -13.86 1.21
C LYS A 40 -6.29 -13.52 -0.20
N LYS A 41 -6.05 -12.30 -0.68
CA LYS A 41 -6.36 -11.86 -2.05
C LYS A 41 -5.16 -11.17 -2.67
N ARG A 42 -5.17 -11.04 -4.01
CA ARG A 42 -4.20 -10.25 -4.77
C ARG A 42 -4.89 -9.03 -5.40
N LEU A 43 -4.11 -7.96 -5.57
CA LEU A 43 -4.50 -6.79 -6.34
C LEU A 43 -4.49 -7.13 -7.84
N THR A 44 -5.29 -6.42 -8.63
CA THR A 44 -5.19 -6.46 -10.10
C THR A 44 -3.94 -5.72 -10.58
N PRO A 45 -3.48 -5.94 -11.83
CA PRO A 45 -2.34 -5.21 -12.39
C PRO A 45 -2.49 -3.69 -12.31
N GLU A 46 -3.70 -3.18 -12.53
CA GLU A 46 -4.00 -1.74 -12.44
C GLU A 46 -3.89 -1.21 -11.01
N GLN A 47 -4.39 -1.96 -10.03
CA GLN A 47 -4.27 -1.64 -8.61
C GLN A 47 -2.81 -1.70 -8.13
N LEU A 48 -2.04 -2.66 -8.64
CA LEU A 48 -0.60 -2.76 -8.40
C LEU A 48 0.12 -1.53 -8.93
N ARG A 49 -0.15 -1.12 -10.17
CA ARG A 49 0.46 0.07 -10.75
C ARG A 49 0.17 1.33 -9.91
N LYS A 50 -1.08 1.54 -9.50
CA LYS A 50 -1.44 2.62 -8.58
C LYS A 50 -0.76 2.51 -7.23
N THR A 51 -0.58 1.29 -6.71
CA THR A 51 0.17 1.07 -5.47
C THR A 51 1.63 1.52 -5.62
N HIS A 52 2.27 1.19 -6.74
CA HIS A 52 3.62 1.67 -7.02
C HIS A 52 3.68 3.20 -7.18
N GLU A 53 2.70 3.82 -7.85
CA GLU A 53 2.61 5.28 -7.95
C GLU A 53 2.41 5.95 -6.57
N PHE A 54 1.59 5.33 -5.71
CA PHE A 54 1.37 5.79 -4.35
C PHE A 54 2.66 5.77 -3.52
N LEU A 55 3.39 4.66 -3.59
CA LEU A 55 4.68 4.48 -2.90
C LEU A 55 5.79 5.37 -3.48
N ALA A 56 5.69 5.73 -4.76
CA ALA A 56 6.59 6.67 -5.43
C ALA A 56 6.26 8.15 -5.17
N GLY A 57 5.21 8.45 -4.39
CA GLY A 57 4.77 9.80 -4.07
C GLY A 57 5.89 10.64 -3.44
N LYS A 58 6.31 11.70 -4.16
CA LYS A 58 7.45 12.58 -3.87
C LYS A 58 7.41 13.38 -2.55
N HIS A 59 6.30 13.37 -1.80
CA HIS A 59 6.08 14.26 -0.64
C HIS A 59 5.97 13.53 0.71
N LEU A 60 6.20 12.22 0.73
CA LEU A 60 6.09 11.37 1.91
C LEU A 60 7.43 10.65 2.15
N LYS A 61 7.65 10.11 3.35
CA LYS A 61 8.85 9.33 3.67
C LYS A 61 9.02 8.24 2.62
N SER A 62 10.19 8.19 2.00
CA SER A 62 10.45 7.24 0.92
C SER A 62 10.53 5.82 1.47
N LEU A 63 10.21 4.81 0.65
CA LEU A 63 10.35 3.39 1.04
C LEU A 63 11.74 3.07 1.63
N ASP A 64 12.79 3.69 1.07
CA ASP A 64 14.18 3.56 1.54
C ASP A 64 14.36 4.03 2.99
N GLU A 65 13.67 5.09 3.41
CA GLU A 65 13.73 5.58 4.79
C GLU A 65 12.97 4.69 5.78
N ILE A 66 11.96 3.95 5.30
CA ILE A 66 11.07 3.14 6.13
C ILE A 66 11.60 1.70 6.27
N MET A 67 12.39 1.24 5.29
CA MET A 67 13.01 -0.10 5.29
C MET A 67 14.42 -0.12 5.91
N LYS A 68 14.89 0.99 6.48
CA LYS A 68 16.14 1.08 7.24
C LYS A 68 16.00 0.49 8.64
#